data_AF-A0A3D6DYG5-F1
#
_entry.id   AF-A0A3D6DYG5-F1
#
_cell.length_a   1.000
_cell.length_b   1.000
_cell.length_c   1.000
_cell.angle_alpha   90.00
_cell.angle_beta   90.00
_cell.angle_gamma   90.00
#
_symmetry.space_group_name_H-M   'P 1'
#
loop_
_entity.id
_entity.type
_entity.pdbx_description
1 polymer ?
#
loop_
_entity_poly.entity_id
_entity_poly.type
_entity_poly.pdbx_seq_one_letter_code
_entity_poly.pdbx_strand_id
1 'polypeptide(L)'
;MDNNTDSIKQITCPDCGRGFAPADFTIRPIGDHPDLRNVGLSCPHCHWFGHLFVEDDRMRRYRTTLTRKRQEFDRSKTPGHWRAVEKAKERFGRVFDETQAKWRPALGLVPIAGTDMAAAVVD
;
A
#
# COMPACT_ATOMS: atom_id res chain seq x y z
N MET A 1 19.65 -18.60 -21.84
CA MET A 1 18.36 -18.80 -21.14
C MET A 1 18.55 -18.13 -19.81
N ASP A 2 18.26 -16.84 -19.78
CA ASP A 2 18.64 -16.01 -18.65
C ASP A 2 17.54 -16.16 -17.60
N ASN A 3 17.82 -16.96 -16.58
CA ASN A 3 17.00 -17.08 -15.39
C ASN A 3 17.10 -15.75 -14.63
N ASN A 4 16.35 -14.75 -15.09
CA ASN A 4 16.15 -13.50 -14.36
C ASN A 4 15.27 -13.80 -13.14
N THR A 5 15.90 -14.37 -12.12
CA THR A 5 15.30 -14.53 -10.81
C THR A 5 15.38 -13.14 -10.18
N ASP A 6 14.35 -12.33 -10.44
CA ASP A 6 14.19 -11.04 -9.75
C ASP A 6 14.35 -11.31 -8.25
N SER A 7 15.47 -10.85 -7.70
CA SER A 7 15.83 -11.08 -6.30
C SER A 7 14.79 -10.40 -5.45
N ILE A 8 13.83 -11.17 -4.92
CA ILE A 8 12.75 -10.62 -4.10
C ILE A 8 13.40 -9.95 -2.89
N LYS A 9 13.28 -8.62 -2.84
CA LYS A 9 13.85 -7.82 -1.76
C LYS A 9 13.25 -8.26 -0.43
N GLN A 10 14.09 -8.82 0.44
CA GLN A 10 13.69 -9.20 1.79
C GLN A 10 13.66 -7.97 2.71
N ILE A 11 12.76 -8.01 3.68
CA ILE A 11 12.64 -7.02 4.75
C ILE A 11 12.97 -7.70 6.07
N THR A 12 13.81 -7.07 6.88
CA THR A 12 14.13 -7.55 8.23
C THR A 12 12.99 -7.21 9.18
N CYS A 13 12.43 -8.22 9.85
CA CYS A 13 11.45 -7.99 10.89
C CYS A 13 12.10 -7.28 12.08
N PRO A 14 11.56 -6.14 12.56
CA PRO A 14 12.15 -5.42 13.69
C PRO A 14 11.96 -6.13 15.03
N ASP A 15 11.02 -7.07 15.12
CA ASP A 15 10.70 -7.78 16.35
C ASP A 15 11.55 -9.05 16.53
N CYS A 16 11.59 -9.93 15.52
CA CYS A 16 12.35 -11.19 15.60
C CYS A 16 13.70 -11.17 14.85
N GLY A 17 14.03 -10.08 14.16
CA GLY A 17 15.28 -9.92 13.41
C GLY A 17 15.40 -10.76 12.13
N ARG A 18 14.39 -11.56 11.78
CA ARG A 18 14.42 -12.45 10.60
C ARG A 18 14.02 -11.70 9.33
N GLY A 19 14.75 -11.95 8.24
CA GLY A 19 14.39 -11.50 6.90
C GLY A 19 13.18 -12.28 6.36
N PHE A 20 12.24 -11.58 5.73
CA PHE A 20 11.13 -12.19 5.01
C PHE A 20 10.81 -11.42 3.74
N ALA A 21 10.35 -12.14 2.71
CA ALA A 21 9.83 -11.54 1.48
C ALA A 21 8.33 -11.26 1.66
N PRO A 22 7.87 -10.01 1.57
CA PRO A 22 6.43 -9.72 1.60
C PRO A 22 5.78 -10.25 0.32
N ALA A 23 4.95 -11.27 0.44
CA ALA A 23 4.15 -11.77 -0.69
C ALA A 23 2.96 -10.84 -0.97
N ASP A 24 2.27 -10.40 0.08
CA ASP A 24 1.09 -9.54 0.03
C ASP A 24 0.96 -8.67 1.28
N PHE A 25 0.09 -7.66 1.22
CA PHE A 25 -0.27 -6.87 2.39
C PHE A 25 -1.20 -7.65 3.33
N THR A 26 -0.93 -7.56 4.62
CA THR A 26 -1.82 -8.06 5.68
C THR A 26 -2.89 -7.01 5.99
N ILE A 27 -4.15 -7.44 6.04
CA ILE A 27 -5.30 -6.60 6.35
C ILE A 27 -5.86 -7.03 7.71
N ARG A 28 -5.97 -6.09 8.66
CA ARG A 28 -6.57 -6.33 9.98
C ARG A 28 -7.74 -5.37 10.20
N PRO A 29 -8.88 -5.81 10.77
CA PRO A 29 -9.96 -4.90 11.16
C PRO A 29 -9.49 -3.95 12.27
N ILE A 30 -10.11 -2.78 12.34
CA ILE A 30 -9.93 -1.83 13.45
C ILE A 30 -11.16 -1.98 14.35
N GLY A 31 -10.96 -2.37 15.62
CA GLY A 31 -12.02 -2.84 16.51
C GLY A 31 -13.28 -1.97 16.52
N ASP A 32 -13.15 -0.72 16.94
CA ASP A 32 -14.29 0.21 17.07
C ASP A 32 -14.72 0.84 15.73
N HIS A 33 -14.11 0.44 14.62
CA HIS A 33 -14.32 1.03 13.30
C HIS A 33 -14.55 -0.06 12.24
N PRO A 34 -15.79 -0.59 12.11
CA PRO A 34 -16.10 -1.74 11.27
C PRO A 34 -15.85 -1.53 9.77
N ASP A 35 -15.80 -0.29 9.31
CA ASP A 35 -15.55 0.08 7.92
C ASP A 35 -14.05 0.30 7.61
N LEU A 36 -13.23 0.40 8.67
CA LEU A 36 -11.80 0.67 8.56
C LEU A 36 -10.96 -0.59 8.66
N ARG A 37 -9.84 -0.59 7.93
CA ARG A 37 -8.87 -1.67 7.92
C ARG A 37 -7.47 -1.11 8.11
N ASN A 38 -6.68 -1.77 8.95
CA ASN A 38 -5.24 -1.59 9.01
C ASN A 38 -4.60 -2.40 7.89
N VAL A 39 -3.89 -1.74 7.00
CA VAL A 39 -3.08 -2.39 5.96
C VAL A 39 -1.62 -2.30 6.37
N GLY A 40 -0.93 -3.43 6.34
CA GLY A 40 0.43 -3.53 6.84
C GLY A 40 1.20 -4.74 6.34
N LEU A 41 2.38 -4.91 6.91
CA LEU A 41 3.22 -6.09 6.70
C LEU A 41 3.14 -6.97 7.93
N SER A 42 3.05 -8.29 7.74
CA SER A 42 3.16 -9.23 8.84
C SER A 42 4.37 -10.14 8.68
N CYS A 43 5.12 -10.30 9.76
CA CYS A 43 6.21 -11.27 9.79
C CYS A 43 5.64 -12.69 9.87
N PRO A 44 5.99 -13.60 8.96
CA PRO A 44 5.51 -14.98 8.99
C PRO A 44 6.09 -15.81 10.15
N HIS A 45 7.17 -15.33 10.80
CA HIS A 45 7.87 -16.07 11.85
C HIS A 45 7.35 -15.74 13.26
N CYS A 46 7.07 -14.47 13.55
CA CYS A 46 6.65 -14.01 14.88
C CYS A 46 5.30 -13.28 14.90
N HIS A 47 4.62 -13.16 13.75
CA HIS A 47 3.34 -12.48 13.60
C HIS A 47 3.32 -10.99 13.96
N TRP A 48 4.50 -10.37 14.13
CA TRP A 48 4.65 -8.92 14.19
C TRP A 48 3.90 -8.26 13.03
N PHE A 49 3.30 -7.10 13.29
CA PHE A 49 2.53 -6.33 12.32
C PHE A 49 3.03 -4.88 12.24
N GLY A 50 3.60 -4.53 11.10
CA GLY A 50 3.96 -3.15 10.76
C GLY A 50 2.80 -2.47 10.04
N HIS A 51 2.18 -1.49 10.69
CA HIS A 51 1.15 -0.66 10.06
C HIS A 51 1.76 0.20 8.95
N LEU A 52 1.13 0.23 7.77
CA LEU A 52 1.49 1.11 6.67
C LEU A 52 0.46 2.25 6.52
N PHE A 53 -0.80 1.90 6.29
CA PHE A 53 -1.88 2.88 6.10
C PHE A 53 -3.24 2.35 6.57
N VAL A 54 -4.17 3.28 6.78
CA VAL A 54 -5.57 2.98 7.07
C VAL A 54 -6.36 2.94 5.77
N GLU A 55 -7.19 1.92 5.55
CA GLU A 55 -8.06 1.82 4.39
C GLU A 55 -9.53 1.90 4.80
N ASP A 56 -10.32 2.74 4.12
CA ASP A 56 -11.79 2.80 4.23
C ASP A 56 -12.48 2.27 2.96
N ASP A 57 -13.81 2.19 2.98
CA ASP A 57 -14.65 1.77 1.85
C ASP A 57 -14.44 2.58 0.58
N ARG A 58 -14.16 3.88 0.73
CA ARG A 58 -13.94 4.77 -0.41
C ARG A 58 -12.63 4.41 -1.09
N MET A 59 -11.54 4.28 -0.33
CA MET A 59 -10.25 3.82 -0.85
C MET A 59 -10.39 2.48 -1.58
N ARG A 60 -11.12 1.51 -1.00
CA ARG A 60 -11.36 0.20 -1.65
C ARG A 60 -12.02 0.35 -3.02
N ARG A 61 -13.09 1.15 -3.12
CA ARG A 61 -13.78 1.40 -4.40
C ARG A 61 -12.88 2.06 -5.45
N TYR A 62 -12.07 3.04 -5.07
CA TYR A 62 -11.16 3.71 -5.99
C TYR A 62 -9.98 2.82 -6.40
N ARG A 63 -9.48 1.98 -5.48
CA ARG A 63 -8.49 0.94 -5.79
C ARG A 63 -9.02 -0.06 -6.82
N THR A 64 -10.24 -0.58 -6.63
CA THR A 64 -10.90 -1.46 -7.62
C THR A 64 -11.06 -0.77 -8.97
N THR A 65 -11.42 0.52 -8.97
CA THR A 65 -11.53 1.31 -10.21
C THR A 65 -10.19 1.42 -10.92
N LEU A 66 -9.10 1.74 -10.20
CA LEU A 66 -7.76 1.83 -10.76
C LEU A 66 -7.29 0.49 -11.33
N THR A 67 -7.49 -0.62 -10.61
CA THR A 67 -7.19 -1.97 -11.09
C THR A 67 -7.92 -2.28 -12.38
N ARG A 68 -9.22 -1.99 -12.45
CA ARG A 68 -10.00 -2.17 -13.69
C ARG A 68 -9.45 -1.34 -14.84
N LYS A 69 -9.09 -0.07 -14.61
CA LYS A 69 -8.52 0.79 -15.67
C LYS A 69 -7.16 0.30 -16.16
N ARG A 70 -6.33 -0.23 -15.27
CA ARG A 70 -5.06 -0.90 -15.67
C ARG A 70 -5.34 -2.11 -16.55
N GLN A 71 -6.25 -2.99 -16.15
CA GLN A 71 -6.63 -4.15 -16.96
C GLN A 71 -7.24 -3.77 -18.33
N GLU A 72 -8.00 -2.68 -18.41
CA GLU A 72 -8.50 -2.14 -19.69
C GLU A 72 -7.37 -1.61 -20.57
N PHE A 73 -6.37 -0.95 -19.98
CA PHE A 73 -5.18 -0.49 -20.69
C PHE A 73 -4.30 -1.66 -21.13
N ASP A 74 -4.05 -2.66 -20.27
CA ASP A 74 -3.21 -3.82 -20.63
C ASP A 74 -3.78 -4.59 -21.83
N ARG A 75 -5.11 -4.62 -21.96
CA ARG A 75 -5.82 -5.27 -23.06
C ARG A 75 -5.70 -4.54 -24.40
N SER A 76 -5.76 -3.21 -24.44
CA SER A 76 -5.82 -2.45 -25.70
C SER A 76 -4.64 -1.53 -25.97
N LYS A 77 -3.90 -1.16 -24.92
CA LYS A 77 -2.72 -0.28 -24.91
C LYS A 77 -2.92 1.06 -25.63
N THR A 78 -4.14 1.61 -25.60
CA THR A 78 -4.45 2.88 -26.27
C THR A 78 -4.08 4.10 -25.41
N PRO A 79 -3.74 5.26 -26.02
CA PRO A 79 -3.53 6.52 -25.28
C PRO A 79 -4.76 6.98 -24.49
N GLY A 80 -5.96 6.65 -24.95
CA GLY A 80 -7.21 6.93 -24.23
C GLY A 80 -7.31 6.17 -22.91
N HIS A 81 -7.03 4.87 -22.93
CA HIS A 81 -7.03 4.05 -21.71
C HIS A 81 -5.87 4.43 -20.78
N TRP A 82 -4.70 4.79 -21.31
CA TRP A 82 -3.61 5.32 -20.50
C TRP A 82 -4.02 6.57 -19.72
N ARG A 83 -4.64 7.56 -20.38
CA ARG A 83 -5.17 8.75 -19.71
C ARG A 83 -6.22 8.43 -18.66
N ALA A 84 -7.03 7.38 -18.88
CA ALA A 84 -8.00 6.91 -17.88
C ALA A 84 -7.33 6.29 -16.65
N VAL A 85 -6.21 5.57 -16.81
CA VAL A 85 -5.38 5.06 -15.71
C VAL A 85 -4.81 6.22 -14.90
N GLU A 86 -4.20 7.21 -15.55
CA GLU A 86 -3.60 8.36 -14.85
C GLU A 86 -4.66 9.15 -14.07
N LYS A 87 -5.82 9.40 -14.67
CA LYS A 87 -6.95 10.06 -13.97
C LYS A 87 -7.46 9.24 -12.79
N ALA A 88 -7.52 7.91 -12.91
CA ALA A 88 -7.91 7.04 -11.80
C ALA A 88 -6.86 7.03 -10.68
N LYS A 89 -5.58 7.06 -11.04
CA LYS A 89 -4.43 7.12 -10.11
C LYS A 89 -4.44 8.43 -9.33
N GLU A 90 -4.61 9.57 -9.98
CA GLU A 90 -4.70 10.89 -9.32
C GLU A 90 -5.87 10.92 -8.33
N ARG A 91 -7.05 10.44 -8.75
CA ARG A 91 -8.23 10.36 -7.87
C ARG A 91 -7.99 9.45 -6.68
N PHE A 92 -7.38 8.28 -6.89
CA PHE A 92 -7.04 7.37 -5.80
C PHE A 92 -6.04 8.00 -4.83
N GLY A 93 -5.01 8.68 -5.33
CA GLY A 93 -4.04 9.41 -4.49
C GLY A 93 -4.71 10.45 -3.59
N ARG A 94 -5.61 11.27 -4.15
CA ARG A 94 -6.37 12.25 -3.36
C ARG A 94 -7.21 11.60 -2.26
N VAL A 95 -7.91 10.52 -2.59
CA VAL A 95 -8.72 9.76 -1.61
C VAL A 95 -7.81 9.16 -0.53
N PHE A 96 -6.66 8.62 -0.91
CA PHE A 96 -5.68 8.07 0.01
C PHE A 96 -5.24 9.14 1.02
N ASP A 97 -4.83 10.32 0.55
CA ASP A 97 -4.38 11.42 1.39
C ASP A 97 -5.49 11.91 2.34
N GLU A 98 -6.71 12.10 1.83
CA GLU A 98 -7.87 12.48 2.62
C GLU A 98 -8.19 11.45 3.72
N THR A 99 -8.15 10.15 3.39
CA THR A 99 -8.40 9.07 4.36
C THR A 99 -7.29 9.01 5.41
N GLN A 100 -6.01 9.15 5.02
CA GLN A 100 -4.90 9.17 5.98
C GLN A 100 -4.98 10.40 6.90
N ALA A 101 -5.22 11.59 6.35
CA ALA A 101 -5.31 12.83 7.12
C ALA A 101 -6.46 12.79 8.13
N LYS A 102 -7.59 12.16 7.77
CA LYS A 102 -8.73 11.99 8.65
C LYS A 102 -8.46 10.99 9.77
N TRP A 103 -8.05 9.77 9.43
CA TRP A 103 -8.11 8.65 10.37
C TRP A 103 -6.83 8.42 11.15
N ARG A 104 -5.66 8.80 10.63
CA ARG A 104 -4.41 8.59 11.38
C ARG A 104 -4.42 9.33 12.72
N PRO A 105 -4.75 10.64 12.80
CA PRO A 105 -4.81 11.33 14.08
C PRO A 105 -5.88 10.76 15.01
N ALA A 106 -7.05 10.42 14.46
CA ALA A 106 -8.16 9.85 15.22
C ALA A 106 -7.82 8.49 15.86
N LEU A 107 -6.87 7.74 15.26
CA LEU A 107 -6.41 6.45 15.75
C LEU A 107 -5.09 6.55 16.54
N GLY A 108 -4.63 7.76 16.87
CA GLY A 108 -3.36 7.98 17.58
C GLY A 108 -2.12 7.62 16.76
N LEU A 109 -2.25 7.49 15.44
CA LEU A 109 -1.14 7.22 14.52
C LEU A 109 -0.46 8.53 14.14
N VAL A 110 0.88 8.55 14.22
CA VAL A 110 1.67 9.72 13.80
C VAL A 110 1.42 10.01 12.32
N PRO A 111 1.22 11.28 11.91
CA PRO A 111 1.14 11.63 10.49
C PRO A 111 2.34 11.05 9.73
N ILE A 112 2.13 10.58 8.50
CA ILE A 112 3.26 10.35 7.59
C ILE A 112 3.76 11.74 7.25
N ALA A 113 4.67 12.28 8.05
CA ALA A 113 5.33 13.53 7.74
C ALA A 113 5.94 13.36 6.34
N GLY A 114 5.64 14.30 5.45
CA GLY A 114 6.15 14.27 4.09
C GLY A 114 7.67 14.24 4.14
N THR A 115 8.24 13.07 3.81
CA THR A 115 9.64 12.90 3.42
C THR A 115 10.67 13.00 4.55
N ASP A 116 11.07 11.82 5.06
CA ASP A 116 12.48 11.51 5.34
C ASP A 116 12.96 10.41 4.37
N MET A 117 12.52 10.49 3.11
CA MET A 117 13.03 9.64 2.01
C MET A 117 14.49 9.98 1.64
N ALA A 118 15.13 10.93 2.33
CA ALA A 118 16.53 11.27 2.14
C ALA A 118 17.51 10.35 2.90
N ALA A 119 17.03 9.51 3.83
CA ALA A 119 17.92 8.80 4.76
C ALA A 119 18.24 7.33 4.40
N ALA A 120 17.88 6.85 3.19
CA ALA A 120 18.12 5.44 2.81
C ALA A 120 18.94 5.26 1.53
N VAL A 121 19.78 6.23 1.18
CA VAL A 121 21.01 5.97 0.42
C VAL A 121 22.12 5.87 1.45
N VAL A 122 22.45 4.64 1.84
CA VAL A 122 23.67 4.35 2.58
C VAL A 122 24.66 3.89 1.53
N ASP A 123 25.79 4.59 1.43
CA ASP A 123 26.97 4.23 0.63
C ASP A 123 27.51 2.83 1.00
#